data_AF-A2G5S7-F1
#
_entry.id   AF-A2G5S7-F1
#
_cell.length_a   1.000
_cell.length_b   1.000
_cell.length_c   1.000
_cell.angle_alpha   90.00
_cell.angle_beta   90.00
_cell.angle_gamma   90.00
#
_symmetry.space_group_name_H-M   'P 1'
#
loop_
_entity.id
_entity.type
_entity.pdbx_description
1 polymer ?
#
loop_
_entity_poly.entity_id
_entity_poly.type
_entity_poly.pdbx_seq_one_letter_code
_entity_poly.pdbx_strand_id
1 'polypeptide(L)'
;MRGRRTSKITGGNSRLPDDDYKPSETRCIQDASFLEVVHPIEATGKINNKELTPIQKAITFCIMEHGGSASEQEILDFVTKKWKLINEKSIRQFQVKPCMRLIRLNLSIKKNNQQLFLPDPDKAGNMILGQYDPNASKHNDQTPESTDTIINESSSEELNQYAIETDFIEELMNYLNRSKYPVKFTDIVSFAKLSNFKINLFARLEFNRQIRAILVSLKVQGHLFYNPFDDSWCVNPILCQK
;
A
#
# COMPACT_ATOMS: atom_id res chain seq x y z
N MET A 1 5.50 -54.22 -44.34
CA MET A 1 6.62 -54.96 -43.71
C MET A 1 7.79 -54.01 -43.53
N ARG A 2 8.59 -54.22 -42.45
CA ARG A 2 9.75 -53.42 -41.97
C ARG A 2 9.34 -52.16 -41.20
N GLY A 3 9.78 -51.91 -39.97
CA GLY A 3 10.61 -52.65 -39.03
C GLY A 3 10.86 -51.74 -37.82
N ARG A 4 10.43 -52.16 -36.62
CA ARG A 4 10.69 -51.50 -35.34
C ARG A 4 12.19 -51.46 -35.04
N ARG A 5 12.68 -50.33 -34.53
CA ARG A 5 13.91 -50.26 -33.72
C ARG A 5 13.60 -49.53 -32.43
N THR A 6 13.66 -50.27 -31.32
CA THR A 6 13.59 -49.79 -29.94
C THR A 6 15.00 -49.75 -29.38
N SER A 7 15.48 -48.58 -28.99
CA SER A 7 16.76 -48.41 -28.28
C SER A 7 16.49 -48.36 -26.78
N LYS A 8 16.96 -49.39 -26.06
CA LYS A 8 17.07 -49.42 -24.60
C LYS A 8 18.26 -48.54 -24.19
N ILE A 9 18.01 -47.50 -23.39
CA ILE A 9 19.05 -46.77 -22.67
C ILE A 9 18.89 -47.13 -21.19
N THR A 10 19.82 -47.95 -20.71
CA THR A 10 20.08 -48.21 -19.29
C THR A 10 21.18 -47.26 -18.84
N GLY A 11 20.84 -46.30 -17.98
CA GLY A 11 21.77 -45.36 -17.35
C GLY A 11 21.51 -45.33 -15.84
N GLY A 12 22.56 -45.59 -15.06
CA GLY A 12 22.49 -45.91 -13.63
C GLY A 12 22.09 -44.74 -12.74
N ASN A 13 21.25 -45.06 -11.76
CA ASN A 13 20.86 -44.14 -10.68
C ASN A 13 21.84 -44.35 -9.51
N SER A 14 22.92 -43.59 -9.50
CA SER A 14 23.78 -43.43 -8.32
C SER A 14 23.03 -42.56 -7.31
N ARG A 15 22.41 -43.20 -6.32
CA ARG A 15 21.86 -42.54 -5.14
C ARG A 15 23.01 -41.94 -4.34
N LEU A 16 23.09 -40.61 -4.34
CA LEU A 16 23.91 -39.87 -3.40
C LEU A 16 23.31 -40.01 -1.99
N PRO A 17 24.16 -40.04 -0.94
CA PRO A 17 23.71 -40.14 0.44
C PRO A 17 22.90 -38.91 0.84
N ASP A 18 21.80 -39.14 1.56
CA ASP A 18 20.97 -38.12 2.18
C ASP A 18 21.80 -37.39 3.24
N ASP A 19 22.47 -36.30 2.84
CA ASP A 19 23.02 -35.33 3.78
C ASP A 19 21.84 -34.68 4.51
N ASP A 20 21.70 -35.04 5.79
CA ASP A 20 20.82 -34.48 6.80
C ASP A 20 21.07 -32.96 6.95
N TYR A 21 20.57 -32.17 6.00
CA TYR A 21 20.56 -30.72 6.05
C TYR A 21 19.58 -30.27 7.13
N LYS A 22 20.04 -30.24 8.38
CA LYS A 22 19.38 -29.47 9.45
C LYS A 22 19.58 -27.98 9.13
N PRO A 23 18.52 -27.23 8.79
CA PRO A 23 18.64 -25.80 8.63
C PRO A 23 19.02 -25.23 10.00
N SER A 24 20.22 -24.66 10.09
CA SER A 24 20.67 -23.97 11.30
C SER A 24 19.75 -22.77 11.55
N GLU A 25 18.86 -22.91 12.53
CA GLU A 25 17.95 -21.87 13.07
C GLU A 25 18.70 -20.75 13.81
N THR A 26 19.93 -20.45 13.41
CA THR A 26 20.79 -19.50 14.11
C THR A 26 20.73 -18.15 13.41
N ARG A 27 19.66 -17.36 13.68
CA ARG A 27 19.67 -15.87 13.58
C ARG A 27 18.38 -15.15 14.00
N CYS A 28 17.52 -15.73 14.83
CA CYS A 28 16.22 -15.11 15.18
C CYS A 28 16.28 -13.98 16.23
N ILE A 29 17.45 -13.66 16.80
CA ILE A 29 17.55 -12.76 17.99
C ILE A 29 17.94 -11.31 17.64
N GLN A 30 18.50 -11.04 16.45
CA GLN A 30 18.76 -9.65 16.00
C GLN A 30 17.55 -8.99 15.32
N ASP A 31 16.40 -9.68 15.26
CA ASP A 31 15.33 -9.29 14.35
C ASP A 31 14.53 -8.06 14.79
N ALA A 32 14.60 -7.67 16.07
CA ALA A 32 13.81 -6.60 16.67
C ALA A 32 14.57 -5.29 16.95
N SER A 33 15.87 -5.20 16.63
CA SER A 33 16.70 -4.00 16.90
C SER A 33 16.14 -2.71 16.31
N PHE A 34 15.41 -2.82 15.19
CA PHE A 34 14.77 -1.67 14.55
C PHE A 34 13.74 -0.97 15.44
N LEU A 35 13.16 -1.64 16.45
CA LEU A 35 12.17 -1.05 17.37
C LEU A 35 12.78 -0.08 18.39
N GLU A 36 14.09 -0.15 18.57
CA GLU A 36 14.87 0.69 19.49
C GLU A 36 15.51 1.88 18.78
N VAL A 37 15.36 1.98 17.44
CA VAL A 37 15.91 3.08 16.67
C VAL A 37 15.26 4.40 17.09
N VAL A 38 16.09 5.44 17.20
CA VAL A 38 15.67 6.81 17.52
C VAL A 38 15.87 7.66 16.29
N HIS A 39 14.82 8.36 15.85
CA HIS A 39 14.94 9.28 14.72
C HIS A 39 15.78 10.51 15.10
N PRO A 40 16.58 11.10 14.19
CA PRO A 40 17.35 12.32 14.48
C PRO A 40 16.51 13.46 15.06
N ILE A 41 15.27 13.62 14.59
CA ILE A 41 14.33 14.61 15.13
C ILE A 41 13.89 14.26 16.55
N GLU A 42 13.64 12.98 16.88
CA GLU A 42 13.30 12.55 18.25
C GLU A 42 14.45 12.77 19.22
N ALA A 43 15.69 12.49 18.77
CA ALA A 43 16.89 12.70 19.57
C ALA A 43 17.06 14.14 20.05
N THR A 44 16.42 15.11 19.40
CA THR A 44 16.43 16.52 19.84
C THR A 44 15.57 16.81 21.07
N GLY A 45 14.68 15.89 21.47
CA GLY A 45 13.75 16.07 22.58
C GLY A 45 12.64 17.09 22.35
N LYS A 46 12.51 17.62 21.11
CA LYS A 46 11.53 18.66 20.74
C LYS A 46 10.24 18.12 20.13
N ILE A 47 10.18 16.81 19.89
CA ILE A 47 8.92 16.13 19.63
C ILE A 47 8.26 15.94 20.99
N ASN A 48 6.99 16.35 21.14
CA ASN A 48 6.22 16.35 22.40
C ASN A 48 5.95 14.93 22.94
N ASN A 49 7.00 14.16 23.23
CA ASN A 49 6.98 12.77 23.69
C ASN A 49 6.18 11.78 22.81
N LYS A 50 5.86 12.14 21.56
CA LYS A 50 5.21 11.23 20.63
C LYS A 50 6.25 10.34 19.95
N GLU A 51 6.45 9.15 20.50
CA GLU A 51 7.31 8.12 19.91
C GLU A 51 6.90 7.79 18.46
N LEU A 52 7.88 7.44 17.62
CA LEU A 52 7.64 6.85 16.30
C LEU A 52 6.86 5.54 16.42
N THR A 53 5.94 5.32 15.47
CA THR A 53 5.25 4.04 15.34
C THR A 53 6.23 2.94 14.91
N PRO A 54 5.91 1.64 15.16
CA PRO A 54 6.80 0.55 14.76
C PRO A 54 7.16 0.54 13.26
N ILE A 55 6.23 0.92 12.39
CA ILE A 55 6.50 1.05 10.95
C ILE A 55 7.44 2.23 10.65
N GLN A 56 7.26 3.38 11.30
CA GLN A 56 8.16 4.54 11.14
C GLN A 56 9.57 4.21 11.64
N LYS A 57 9.68 3.47 12.74
CA LYS A 57 10.96 2.95 13.25
C LYS A 57 11.59 1.98 12.26
N ALA A 58 10.82 1.06 11.66
CA ALA A 58 11.32 0.17 10.61
C ALA A 58 11.85 0.93 9.39
N ILE A 59 11.14 1.96 8.92
CA ILE A 59 11.58 2.83 7.81
C ILE A 59 12.88 3.56 8.20
N THR A 60 12.91 4.14 9.41
CA THR A 60 14.08 4.87 9.92
C THR A 60 15.32 3.98 9.95
N PHE A 61 15.18 2.78 10.52
CA PHE A 61 16.25 1.79 10.59
C PHE A 61 16.71 1.35 9.20
N CYS A 62 15.78 1.09 8.27
CA CYS A 62 16.10 0.72 6.89
C CYS A 62 16.97 1.77 6.21
N ILE A 63 16.62 3.06 6.32
CA ILE A 63 17.40 4.16 5.74
C ILE A 63 18.80 4.23 6.36
N MET A 64 18.92 4.03 7.69
CA MET A 64 20.21 4.03 8.38
C MET A 64 21.13 2.89 7.92
N GLU A 65 20.59 1.66 7.80
CA GLU A 65 21.36 0.49 7.33
C GLU A 65 21.84 0.62 5.88
N HIS A 66 21.12 1.36 5.03
CA HIS A 66 21.53 1.64 3.65
C HIS A 66 22.45 2.88 3.53
N GLY A 67 23.13 3.26 4.62
CA GLY A 67 24.08 4.37 4.63
C GLY A 67 23.44 5.75 4.62
N GLY A 68 22.20 5.87 5.12
CA GLY A 68 21.48 7.13 5.26
C GLY A 68 20.53 7.47 4.09
N SER A 69 20.42 6.61 3.08
CA SER A 69 19.56 6.81 1.91
C SER A 69 19.01 5.48 1.41
N ALA A 70 17.70 5.36 1.21
CA ALA A 70 17.05 4.16 0.69
C ALA A 70 15.91 4.48 -0.28
N SER A 71 15.74 3.67 -1.32
CA SER A 71 14.61 3.76 -2.25
C SER A 71 13.30 3.31 -1.61
N GLU A 72 12.16 3.76 -2.15
CA GLU A 72 10.84 3.30 -1.68
C GLU A 72 10.70 1.76 -1.75
N GLN A 73 11.34 1.12 -2.74
CA GLN A 73 11.29 -0.33 -2.92
C GLN A 73 12.09 -1.07 -1.84
N GLU A 74 13.31 -0.62 -1.53
CA GLU A 74 14.12 -1.19 -0.44
C GLU A 74 13.39 -1.07 0.91
N ILE A 75 12.74 0.07 1.12
CA ILE A 75 11.91 0.32 2.31
C ILE A 75 10.72 -0.66 2.35
N LEU A 76 9.99 -0.83 1.24
CA LEU A 76 8.87 -1.77 1.16
C LEU A 76 9.32 -3.21 1.44
N ASP A 77 10.43 -3.64 0.84
CA ASP A 77 10.97 -4.99 1.00
C ASP A 77 11.36 -5.25 2.47
N PHE A 78 12.02 -4.27 3.11
CA PHE A 78 12.37 -4.36 4.52
C PHE A 78 11.14 -4.42 5.43
N VAL A 79 10.17 -3.52 5.24
CA VAL A 79 8.91 -3.51 6.00
C VAL A 79 8.13 -4.81 5.80
N THR A 80 8.10 -5.35 4.58
CA THR A 80 7.48 -6.64 4.28
C THR A 80 8.15 -7.78 5.04
N LYS A 81 9.49 -7.82 5.05
CA LYS A 81 10.27 -8.83 5.78
C LYS A 81 10.01 -8.76 7.29
N LYS A 82 9.88 -7.56 7.85
CA LYS A 82 9.66 -7.33 9.29
C LYS A 82 8.18 -7.22 9.68
N TRP A 83 7.26 -7.46 8.73
CA TRP A 83 5.84 -7.14 8.90
C TRP A 83 5.21 -7.80 10.12
N LYS A 84 5.53 -9.08 10.37
CA LYS A 84 5.00 -9.81 11.52
C LYS A 84 5.31 -9.10 12.84
N LEU A 85 6.58 -8.70 13.04
CA LEU A 85 7.02 -7.99 14.23
C LEU A 85 6.43 -6.58 14.33
N ILE A 86 6.39 -5.86 13.21
CA ILE A 86 5.74 -4.54 13.13
C ILE A 86 4.27 -4.66 13.58
N ASN A 87 3.57 -5.68 13.08
CA ASN A 87 2.16 -5.90 13.38
C ASN A 87 1.92 -6.28 14.84
N GLU A 88 2.74 -7.18 15.39
CA GLU A 88 2.69 -7.61 16.80
C GLU A 88 2.93 -6.45 17.78
N LYS A 89 3.75 -5.47 17.40
CA LYS A 89 4.12 -4.33 18.25
C LYS A 89 3.28 -3.08 18.00
N SER A 90 2.48 -3.07 16.95
CA SER A 90 1.58 -1.95 16.67
C SER A 90 0.37 -2.01 17.61
N ILE A 91 -0.07 -0.84 18.09
CA ILE A 91 -1.25 -0.73 18.97
C ILE A 91 -2.47 -1.38 18.30
N ARG A 92 -2.62 -1.16 16.99
CA ARG A 92 -3.65 -1.79 16.16
C ARG A 92 -2.99 -2.75 15.19
N GLN A 93 -3.54 -3.96 15.11
CA GLN A 93 -3.08 -4.95 14.16
C GLN A 93 -3.62 -4.63 12.76
N PHE A 94 -2.71 -4.67 11.80
CA PHE A 94 -2.99 -4.60 10.39
C PHE A 94 -3.45 -5.96 9.85
N GLN A 95 -4.53 -5.96 9.06
CA GLN A 95 -5.03 -7.17 8.40
C GLN A 95 -4.36 -7.42 7.04
N VAL A 96 -3.99 -6.34 6.35
CA VAL A 96 -3.43 -6.40 4.99
C VAL A 96 -1.91 -6.30 5.05
N LYS A 97 -1.22 -6.98 4.13
CA LYS A 97 0.23 -6.86 3.94
C LYS A 97 0.61 -5.43 3.53
N PRO A 98 1.85 -4.99 3.83
CA PRO A 98 2.29 -3.65 3.47
C PRO A 98 2.37 -3.53 1.95
N CYS A 99 2.03 -2.36 1.43
CA CYS A 99 2.08 -2.03 0.00
C CYS A 99 2.70 -0.65 -0.20
N MET A 100 3.05 -0.31 -1.45
CA MET A 100 3.73 0.95 -1.77
C MET A 100 2.96 2.20 -1.30
N ARG A 101 1.62 2.16 -1.35
CA ARG A 101 0.77 3.25 -0.85
C ARG A 101 0.97 3.49 0.65
N LEU A 102 1.04 2.42 1.46
CA LEU A 102 1.28 2.51 2.90
C LEU A 102 2.65 3.14 3.19
N ILE A 103 3.67 2.77 2.41
CA ILE A 103 5.01 3.35 2.53
C ILE A 103 4.95 4.84 2.25
N ARG A 104 4.41 5.26 1.10
CA ARG A 104 4.27 6.69 0.74
C ARG A 104 3.48 7.50 1.75
N LEU A 105 2.40 6.93 2.27
CA LEU A 105 1.62 7.58 3.34
C LEU A 105 2.53 7.84 4.55
N ASN A 106 3.29 6.84 5.00
CA ASN A 106 4.22 7.01 6.11
C ASN A 106 5.36 7.99 5.82
N LEU A 107 5.91 7.97 4.60
CA LEU A 107 6.96 8.89 4.16
C LEU A 107 6.50 10.35 4.15
N SER A 108 5.20 10.60 3.93
CA SER A 108 4.62 11.95 3.91
C SER A 108 4.30 12.53 5.29
N ILE A 109 4.41 11.73 6.36
CA ILE A 109 4.02 12.15 7.72
C ILE A 109 4.93 13.28 8.21
N LYS A 110 4.28 14.30 8.79
CA LYS A 110 4.93 15.35 9.57
C LYS A 110 4.68 15.12 11.06
N LYS A 111 5.67 15.43 11.90
CA LYS A 111 5.51 15.55 13.36
C LYS A 111 5.98 16.93 13.77
N ASN A 112 5.13 17.67 14.52
CA ASN A 112 5.43 19.06 14.92
C ASN A 112 5.85 19.94 13.73
N ASN A 113 5.11 19.86 12.62
CA ASN A 113 5.42 20.54 11.35
C ASN A 113 6.76 20.18 10.68
N GLN A 114 7.46 19.14 11.14
CA GLN A 114 8.69 18.65 10.53
C GLN A 114 8.45 17.33 9.81
N GLN A 115 8.94 17.24 8.57
CA GLN A 115 8.92 15.99 7.81
C GLN A 115 9.92 15.01 8.41
N LEU A 116 9.46 13.79 8.70
CA LEU A 116 10.34 12.73 9.18
C LEU A 116 11.25 12.20 8.09
N PHE A 117 10.77 12.18 6.84
CA PHE A 117 11.49 11.64 5.71
C PHE A 117 11.51 12.68 4.59
N LEU A 118 12.66 12.86 3.96
CA LEU A 118 12.87 13.81 2.88
C LEU A 118 13.36 13.08 1.63
N PRO A 119 13.05 13.55 0.41
CA PRO A 119 13.68 13.03 -0.79
C PRO A 119 15.19 13.33 -0.77
N ASP A 120 15.99 12.36 -1.20
CA ASP A 120 17.43 12.51 -1.34
C ASP A 120 17.75 13.47 -2.51
N PRO A 121 18.49 14.57 -2.29
CA PRO A 121 18.85 15.51 -3.35
C PRO A 121 19.81 14.91 -4.39
N ASP A 122 20.63 13.92 -3.98
CA ASP A 122 21.66 13.32 -4.84
C ASP A 122 21.15 12.08 -5.58
N LYS A 123 20.10 11.44 -5.07
CA LYS A 123 19.54 10.19 -5.61
C LYS A 123 18.03 10.27 -5.80
N ALA A 124 17.60 10.56 -7.02
CA ALA A 124 16.18 10.64 -7.36
C ALA A 124 15.43 9.34 -6.98
N GLY A 125 14.33 9.48 -6.23
CA GLY A 125 13.50 8.37 -5.78
C GLY A 125 13.95 7.71 -4.47
N ASN A 126 15.08 8.15 -3.90
CA ASN A 126 15.50 7.75 -2.57
C ASN A 126 14.98 8.71 -1.50
N MET A 127 14.90 8.19 -0.29
CA MET A 127 14.50 8.90 0.93
C MET A 127 15.67 8.93 1.91
N ILE A 128 15.82 10.07 2.58
CA ILE A 128 16.74 10.30 3.69
C ILE A 128 15.96 10.68 4.95
N LEU A 129 16.62 10.64 6.10
CA LEU A 129 16.01 11.08 7.36
C LEU A 129 15.96 12.61 7.43
N GLY A 130 14.81 13.13 7.85
CA GLY A 130 14.63 14.54 8.13
C GLY A 130 15.51 14.98 9.30
N GLN A 131 16.02 16.20 9.22
CA GLN A 131 16.74 16.85 10.30
C GLN A 131 15.84 17.88 10.98
N TYR A 132 16.08 18.12 12.27
CA TYR A 132 15.35 19.14 13.00
C TYR A 132 15.73 20.54 12.49
N ASP A 133 14.76 21.28 11.97
CA ASP A 133 14.90 22.69 11.61
C ASP A 133 14.07 23.58 12.56
N PRO A 134 14.72 24.42 13.41
CA PRO A 134 14.01 25.33 14.31
C PRO A 134 13.18 26.41 13.58
N ASN A 135 13.49 26.69 12.32
CA ASN A 135 12.83 27.73 11.53
C ASN A 135 11.62 27.20 10.76
N ALA A 136 11.51 25.87 10.56
CA ALA A 136 10.38 25.25 9.87
C ALA A 136 9.02 25.55 10.54
N SER A 137 9.00 25.81 11.86
CA SER A 137 7.78 26.16 12.59
C SER A 137 7.28 27.60 12.33
N LYS A 138 8.08 28.46 11.69
CA LYS A 138 7.76 29.90 11.51
C LYS A 138 7.20 30.24 10.13
N HIS A 139 7.38 29.36 9.15
CA HIS A 139 6.81 29.58 7.82
C HIS A 139 5.34 29.15 7.81
N ASN A 140 4.49 30.17 7.94
CA ASN A 140 3.04 30.14 7.94
C ASN A 140 2.54 29.72 6.54
N ASP A 141 2.44 28.41 6.30
CA ASP A 141 1.68 27.91 5.15
C ASP A 141 0.20 27.96 5.55
N GLN A 142 -0.58 28.82 4.91
CA GLN A 142 -2.05 28.85 4.97
C GLN A 142 -2.68 27.62 4.28
N THR A 143 -1.95 26.51 4.23
CA THR A 143 -2.51 25.21 3.95
C THR A 143 -3.36 24.87 5.18
N PRO A 144 -4.66 24.56 5.02
CA PRO A 144 -5.54 24.30 6.15
C PRO A 144 -4.84 23.29 7.02
N GLU A 145 -4.60 23.70 8.27
CA GLU A 145 -4.00 22.92 9.35
C GLU A 145 -4.50 21.49 9.18
N SER A 146 -3.68 20.65 8.54
CA SER A 146 -3.84 19.22 8.63
C SER A 146 -3.71 19.03 10.10
N THR A 147 -4.86 18.88 10.76
CA THR A 147 -4.98 18.62 12.19
C THR A 147 -3.79 17.75 12.55
N ASP A 148 -3.20 17.99 13.71
CA ASP A 148 -2.46 16.99 14.47
C ASP A 148 -3.39 15.79 14.68
N THR A 149 -3.70 15.12 13.57
CA THR A 149 -4.19 13.79 13.41
C THR A 149 -2.94 13.06 13.81
N ILE A 150 -2.75 12.97 15.12
CA ILE A 150 -2.87 11.72 15.80
C ILE A 150 -3.23 10.66 14.73
N ILE A 151 -2.20 10.16 14.06
CA ILE A 151 -2.16 8.80 13.59
C ILE A 151 -1.94 7.93 14.86
N ASN A 152 -2.56 8.27 16.00
CA ASN A 152 -3.20 7.20 16.74
C ASN A 152 -4.40 6.86 15.86
N GLU A 153 -4.41 5.63 15.40
CA GLU A 153 -5.65 4.89 15.39
C GLU A 153 -6.67 5.16 14.27
N SER A 154 -6.69 6.29 13.57
CA SER A 154 -7.59 6.44 12.41
C SER A 154 -7.15 5.66 11.15
N SER A 155 -5.94 5.11 11.13
CA SER A 155 -5.47 4.26 10.02
C SER A 155 -6.20 2.92 9.93
N SER A 156 -6.80 2.39 11.00
CA SER A 156 -7.53 1.12 10.92
C SER A 156 -8.94 1.26 10.37
N GLU A 157 -9.55 2.44 10.49
CA GLU A 157 -10.82 2.73 9.81
C GLU A 157 -10.57 2.91 8.32
N GLU A 158 -9.53 3.64 7.91
CA GLU A 158 -9.12 3.69 6.51
C GLU A 158 -8.70 2.31 5.97
N LEU A 159 -8.05 1.46 6.79
CA LEU A 159 -7.66 0.11 6.35
C LEU A 159 -8.82 -0.89 6.26
N ASN A 160 -9.78 -0.84 7.18
CA ASN A 160 -11.03 -1.59 7.08
C ASN A 160 -11.98 -0.99 6.02
N GLN A 161 -11.84 0.30 5.69
CA GLN A 161 -12.43 0.93 4.50
C GLN A 161 -12.05 0.10 3.27
N TYR A 162 -10.75 -0.20 3.07
CA TYR A 162 -10.29 -0.95 1.88
C TYR A 162 -10.82 -2.39 1.78
N ALA A 163 -11.02 -3.10 2.89
CA ALA A 163 -11.55 -4.47 2.87
C ALA A 163 -13.05 -4.50 2.48
N ILE A 164 -13.83 -3.53 2.95
CA ILE A 164 -15.25 -3.37 2.54
C ILE A 164 -15.33 -2.78 1.11
N GLU A 165 -14.33 -2.00 0.69
CA GLU A 165 -14.24 -1.41 -0.64
C GLU A 165 -14.00 -2.43 -1.75
N THR A 166 -13.23 -3.49 -1.50
CA THR A 166 -12.99 -4.52 -2.51
C THR A 166 -14.27 -5.24 -2.91
N ASP A 167 -15.17 -5.49 -1.97
CA ASP A 167 -16.40 -6.25 -2.23
C ASP A 167 -17.35 -5.47 -3.14
N PHE A 168 -17.57 -4.17 -2.89
CA PHE A 168 -18.42 -3.35 -3.74
C PHE A 168 -17.84 -3.17 -5.14
N ILE A 169 -16.52 -2.92 -5.25
CA ILE A 169 -15.87 -2.76 -6.54
C ILE A 169 -15.95 -4.05 -7.35
N GLU A 170 -15.75 -5.21 -6.72
CA GLU A 170 -15.87 -6.50 -7.37
C GLU A 170 -17.30 -6.75 -7.87
N GLU A 171 -18.32 -6.47 -7.05
CA GLU A 171 -19.71 -6.64 -7.46
C GLU A 171 -20.11 -5.67 -8.59
N LEU A 172 -19.66 -4.41 -8.52
CA LEU A 172 -19.84 -3.42 -9.58
C LEU A 172 -19.18 -3.88 -10.88
N MET A 173 -17.95 -4.38 -10.82
CA MET A 173 -17.26 -4.90 -12.00
C MET A 173 -17.94 -6.15 -12.55
N ASN A 174 -18.45 -7.04 -11.70
CA ASN A 174 -19.23 -8.20 -12.11
C ASN A 174 -20.54 -7.80 -12.79
N TYR A 175 -21.23 -6.78 -12.26
CA TYR A 175 -22.43 -6.20 -12.87
C TYR A 175 -22.14 -5.62 -14.26
N LEU A 176 -21.08 -4.82 -14.39
CA LEU A 176 -20.68 -4.21 -15.66
C LEU A 176 -20.20 -5.25 -16.68
N ASN A 177 -19.46 -6.28 -16.26
CA ASN A 177 -18.99 -7.37 -17.12
C ASN A 177 -20.12 -8.26 -17.64
N ARG A 178 -21.20 -8.44 -16.86
CA ARG A 178 -22.39 -9.19 -17.30
C ARG A 178 -23.21 -8.41 -18.32
N SER A 179 -23.09 -7.08 -18.35
CA SER A 179 -23.75 -6.26 -19.34
C SER A 179 -23.11 -6.43 -20.71
N LYS A 180 -23.94 -6.73 -21.72
CA LYS A 180 -23.50 -6.77 -23.13
C LYS A 180 -23.37 -5.38 -23.77
N TYR A 181 -23.86 -4.35 -23.09
CA TYR A 181 -23.96 -2.98 -23.60
C TYR A 181 -23.40 -1.99 -22.57
N PRO A 182 -23.00 -0.77 -23.01
CA PRO A 182 -22.68 0.30 -22.08
C PRO A 182 -23.83 0.56 -21.11
N VAL A 183 -23.51 0.70 -19.82
CA VAL A 183 -24.49 0.88 -18.75
C VAL A 183 -24.52 2.35 -18.38
N LYS A 184 -25.71 2.96 -18.37
CA LYS A 184 -25.85 4.36 -18.00
C LYS A 184 -25.53 4.59 -16.53
N PHE A 185 -24.98 5.75 -16.21
CA PHE A 185 -24.68 6.15 -14.83
C PHE A 185 -25.89 6.01 -13.90
N THR A 186 -27.10 6.33 -14.37
CA THR A 186 -28.35 6.19 -13.59
C THR A 186 -28.64 4.75 -13.19
N ASP A 187 -28.31 3.79 -14.05
CA ASP A 187 -28.55 2.37 -13.81
C ASP A 187 -27.52 1.81 -12.81
N ILE A 188 -26.27 2.28 -12.92
CA ILE A 188 -25.20 1.96 -11.96
C ILE A 188 -25.55 2.48 -10.56
N VAL A 189 -26.04 3.71 -10.45
CA VAL A 189 -26.49 4.28 -9.18
C VAL A 189 -27.66 3.47 -8.60
N SER A 190 -28.59 3.03 -9.44
CA SER A 190 -29.73 2.21 -9.01
C SER A 190 -29.29 0.84 -8.51
N PHE A 191 -28.37 0.19 -9.22
CA PHE A 191 -27.71 -1.04 -8.80
C PHE A 191 -27.03 -0.86 -7.43
N ALA A 192 -26.20 0.17 -7.28
CA ALA A 192 -25.48 0.41 -6.03
C ALA A 192 -26.40 0.67 -4.83
N LYS A 193 -27.55 1.32 -5.04
CA LYS A 193 -28.57 1.50 -3.99
C LYS A 193 -29.23 0.19 -3.60
N LEU A 194 -29.53 -0.68 -4.57
CA LEU A 194 -30.18 -1.98 -4.32
C LEU A 194 -29.28 -2.94 -3.57
N SER A 195 -27.98 -2.93 -3.86
CA SER A 195 -27.01 -3.80 -3.19
C SER A 195 -26.72 -3.37 -1.74
N ASN A 196 -27.29 -2.26 -1.27
CA ASN A 196 -27.23 -1.79 0.14
C ASN A 196 -25.81 -1.69 0.72
N PHE A 197 -24.80 -1.45 -0.15
CA PHE A 197 -23.41 -1.33 0.28
C PHE A 197 -23.14 0.00 0.95
N LYS A 198 -22.37 -0.04 2.04
CA LYS A 198 -21.78 1.14 2.63
C LYS A 198 -20.55 1.53 1.83
N ILE A 199 -20.73 2.48 0.93
CA ILE A 199 -19.62 3.11 0.21
C ILE A 199 -18.95 4.09 1.16
N ASN A 200 -17.89 3.62 1.79
CA ASN A 200 -17.12 4.43 2.72
C ASN A 200 -16.09 5.31 1.97
N LEU A 201 -15.68 4.90 0.76
CA LEU A 201 -14.80 5.70 -0.08
C LEU A 201 -15.53 6.99 -0.49
N PHE A 202 -14.91 8.14 -0.21
CA PHE A 202 -15.53 9.44 -0.40
C PHE A 202 -16.79 9.69 0.44
N ALA A 203 -16.91 9.11 1.65
CA ALA A 203 -18.07 9.28 2.54
C ALA A 203 -18.52 10.74 2.77
N ARG A 204 -17.62 11.72 2.59
CA ARG A 204 -17.92 13.15 2.67
C ARG A 204 -18.67 13.72 1.45
N LEU A 205 -18.72 12.98 0.34
CA LEU A 205 -19.43 13.34 -0.86
C LEU A 205 -20.86 12.76 -0.84
N GLU A 206 -21.76 13.39 -1.59
CA GLU A 206 -23.08 12.82 -1.85
C GLU A 206 -22.96 11.47 -2.59
N PHE A 207 -23.87 10.52 -2.33
CA PHE A 207 -23.82 9.15 -2.87
C PHE A 207 -23.51 9.07 -4.37
N ASN A 208 -24.19 9.87 -5.21
CA ASN A 208 -23.93 9.88 -6.65
C ASN A 208 -22.50 10.32 -6.98
N ARG A 209 -21.96 11.30 -6.24
CA ARG A 209 -20.57 11.75 -6.40
C ARG A 209 -19.58 10.68 -5.93
N GLN A 210 -19.91 9.92 -4.89
CA GLN A 210 -19.10 8.77 -4.46
C GLN A 210 -18.99 7.73 -5.57
N ILE A 211 -20.12 7.32 -6.16
CA ILE A 211 -20.16 6.37 -7.29
C ILE A 211 -19.33 6.90 -8.47
N ARG A 212 -19.53 8.17 -8.84
CA ARG A 212 -18.80 8.79 -9.95
C ARG A 212 -17.30 8.84 -9.69
N ALA A 213 -16.87 9.13 -8.46
CA ALA A 213 -15.46 9.12 -8.09
C ALA A 213 -14.84 7.71 -8.17
N ILE A 214 -15.57 6.67 -7.77
CA ILE A 214 -15.16 5.27 -7.94
C ILE A 214 -15.00 4.93 -9.42
N LEU A 215 -16.00 5.24 -10.25
CA LEU A 215 -15.96 4.97 -11.70
C LEU A 215 -14.79 5.70 -12.38
N VAL A 216 -14.53 6.96 -12.00
CA VAL A 216 -13.38 7.73 -12.49
C VAL A 216 -12.06 7.08 -12.06
N SER A 217 -11.95 6.64 -10.81
CA SER A 217 -10.76 5.92 -10.32
C SER A 217 -10.48 4.67 -11.14
N LEU A 218 -11.51 3.84 -11.38
CA LEU A 218 -11.41 2.63 -12.21
C LEU A 218 -11.06 2.93 -13.67
N LYS A 219 -11.57 4.04 -14.22
CA LYS A 219 -11.19 4.51 -15.56
C LYS A 219 -9.72 4.91 -15.64
N VAL A 220 -9.21 5.63 -14.64
CA VAL A 220 -7.78 6.02 -14.60
C VAL A 220 -6.87 4.79 -14.53
N GLN A 221 -7.33 3.72 -13.87
CA GLN A 221 -6.64 2.44 -13.81
C GLN A 221 -6.77 1.61 -15.10
N GLY A 222 -7.57 2.05 -16.07
CA GLY A 222 -7.80 1.34 -17.34
C GLY A 222 -8.79 0.18 -17.25
N HIS A 223 -9.54 0.05 -16.17
CA HIS A 223 -10.54 -1.00 -16.00
C HIS A 223 -11.90 -0.65 -16.63
N LEU A 224 -12.20 0.64 -16.77
CA LEU A 224 -13.46 1.13 -17.32
C LEU A 224 -13.23 2.20 -18.39
N PHE A 225 -14.21 2.30 -19.29
CA PHE A 225 -14.30 3.31 -20.33
C PHE A 225 -15.59 4.09 -20.14
N TYR A 226 -15.54 5.39 -20.47
CA TYR A 226 -16.64 6.33 -20.28
C TYR A 226 -17.03 6.94 -21.63
N ASN A 227 -18.31 6.88 -21.96
CA ASN A 227 -18.89 7.56 -23.10
C ASN A 227 -19.52 8.90 -22.64
N PRO A 228 -18.97 10.05 -23.07
CA PRO A 228 -19.49 11.36 -22.68
C PRO A 228 -20.82 11.72 -23.36
N PHE A 229 -21.20 11.04 -24.45
CA PHE A 229 -22.39 11.41 -25.22
C PHE A 229 -23.69 10.99 -24.51
N ASP A 230 -23.69 9.85 -23.83
CA ASP A 230 -24.88 9.28 -23.18
C ASP A 230 -24.69 8.95 -21.69
N ASP A 231 -23.56 9.39 -21.12
CA ASP A 231 -23.16 9.17 -19.72
C ASP A 231 -23.10 7.67 -19.34
N SER A 232 -22.67 6.82 -20.28
CA SER A 232 -22.54 5.38 -20.09
C SER A 232 -21.11 4.93 -19.80
N TRP A 233 -21.02 3.76 -19.14
CA TRP A 233 -19.77 3.14 -18.71
C TRP A 233 -19.72 1.69 -19.17
N CYS A 234 -18.55 1.20 -19.56
CA CYS A 234 -18.35 -0.20 -19.94
C CYS A 234 -16.92 -0.67 -19.67
N VAL A 235 -16.76 -1.99 -19.58
CA VAL A 235 -15.44 -2.63 -19.38
C VAL A 235 -14.67 -2.77 -20.71
N ASN A 236 -15.37 -2.91 -21.84
CA ASN A 236 -14.75 -3.09 -23.16
C ASN A 236 -14.80 -1.79 -23.97
N PRO A 237 -13.66 -1.25 -24.43
CA PRO A 237 -13.62 0.02 -25.17
C PRO A 237 -14.39 -0.04 -26.49
N ILE A 238 -14.48 -1.21 -27.12
CA ILE A 238 -15.17 -1.39 -28.42
C ILE A 238 -16.67 -1.13 -28.27
N LEU A 239 -17.24 -1.45 -27.10
CA LEU A 239 -18.65 -1.19 -26.82
C LEU A 239 -18.93 0.29 -26.58
N CYS A 240 -17.93 1.06 -26.13
CA CYS A 240 -18.04 2.48 -25.80
C CYS A 240 -18.07 3.41 -27.03
N GLN A 241 -17.67 2.90 -28.19
CA GLN A 241 -17.56 3.66 -29.44
C GLN A 241 -18.80 3.57 -30.34
N LYS A 242 -19.78 2.75 -29.96
CA LYS A 242 -21.05 2.60 -30.68
C LYS A 242 -22.12 3.49 -30.06
#